data_AF-A0A9C7QUB3-F1
#
_entry.id   AF-A0A9C7QUB3-F1
#
_cell.length_a   1.000
_cell.length_b   1.000
_cell.length_c   1.000
_cell.angle_alpha   90.00
_cell.angle_beta   90.00
_cell.angle_gamma   90.00
#
_symmetry.space_group_name_H-M   'P 1'
#
loop_
_entity.id
_entity.type
_entity.pdbx_description
1 polymer ?
#
loop_
_entity_poly.entity_id
_entity_poly.type
_entity_poly.pdbx_seq_one_letter_code
_entity_poly.pdbx_strand_id
1 'polypeptide(L)'
;MKSIKYFAAAAAIAMTSFATLAAEPIDMQQATNLTASGVVSAGHATTLSSLEAKLAAKADAQGASSYRIISAGGNNMLSGTAVIYK
;
A
#
# COMPACT_ATOMS: atom_id res chain seq x y z
N MET A 1 -29.30 38.28 -37.42
CA MET A 1 -29.32 38.35 -35.94
C MET A 1 -28.79 37.00 -35.44
N LYS A 2 -27.49 36.87 -35.13
CA LYS A 2 -26.76 37.11 -33.87
C LYS A 2 -26.95 35.97 -32.84
N SER A 3 -25.88 35.16 -32.73
CA SER A 3 -25.32 34.53 -31.51
C SER A 3 -26.17 33.60 -30.66
N ILE A 4 -25.81 32.31 -30.67
CA ILE A 4 -25.83 31.47 -29.47
C ILE A 4 -24.42 30.87 -29.33
N LYS A 5 -23.58 31.64 -28.61
CA LYS A 5 -22.32 31.19 -28.03
C LYS A 5 -22.64 30.44 -26.74
N TYR A 6 -21.65 29.75 -26.18
CA TYR A 6 -21.67 29.04 -24.89
C TYR A 6 -22.10 27.57 -24.96
N PHE A 7 -21.37 26.78 -25.75
CA PHE A 7 -21.25 25.35 -25.49
C PHE A 7 -20.36 25.18 -24.25
N ALA A 8 -21.02 24.77 -23.16
CA ALA A 8 -20.48 23.99 -22.07
C ALA A 8 -19.14 24.45 -21.48
N ALA A 9 -19.26 25.25 -20.44
CA ALA A 9 -18.30 25.28 -19.34
C ALA A 9 -18.03 23.86 -18.79
N ALA A 10 -16.84 23.71 -18.22
CA ALA A 10 -16.43 22.68 -17.26
C ALA A 10 -16.20 21.25 -17.80
N ALA A 11 -15.04 21.04 -18.41
CA ALA A 11 -14.37 19.73 -18.44
C ALA A 11 -12.88 20.01 -18.21
N ALA A 12 -12.15 19.36 -17.31
CA ALA A 12 -12.46 18.34 -16.34
C ALA A 12 -11.53 18.62 -15.14
N ILE A 13 -12.03 18.40 -13.93
CA ILE A 13 -11.20 18.37 -12.73
C ILE A 13 -10.06 17.40 -13.03
N ALA A 14 -8.82 17.89 -12.96
CA ALA A 14 -7.63 17.05 -13.09
C ALA A 14 -7.78 15.89 -12.09
N MET A 15 -8.12 14.71 -12.60
CA MET A 15 -8.15 13.49 -11.81
C MET A 15 -6.73 13.33 -11.29
N THR A 16 -6.55 13.63 -10.01
CA THR A 16 -5.29 13.55 -9.31
C THR A 16 -4.71 12.18 -9.59
N SER A 17 -3.56 12.20 -10.26
CA SER A 17 -2.82 11.02 -10.65
C SER A 17 -2.45 10.23 -9.40
N PHE A 18 -3.29 9.27 -9.00
CA PHE A 18 -2.88 8.17 -8.14
C PHE A 18 -2.00 7.28 -8.99
N ALA A 19 -0.72 7.67 -9.11
CA ALA A 19 0.31 6.76 -9.57
C ALA A 19 0.25 5.57 -8.61
N THR A 20 -0.14 4.41 -9.14
CA THR A 20 -0.16 3.14 -8.43
C THR A 20 1.28 2.80 -8.07
N LEU A 21 1.72 3.25 -6.89
CA LEU A 21 2.97 2.83 -6.30
C LEU A 21 2.75 1.43 -5.72
N ALA A 22 3.52 0.47 -6.21
CA ALA A 22 3.59 -0.85 -5.60
C ALA A 22 4.13 -0.70 -4.17
N ALA A 23 3.69 -1.55 -3.24
CA ALA A 23 4.09 -1.43 -1.85
C ALA A 23 5.60 -1.67 -1.67
N GLU A 24 6.37 -0.60 -1.53
CA GLU A 24 7.82 -0.68 -1.30
C GLU A 24 8.15 -0.71 0.20
N PRO A 25 9.23 -1.41 0.60
CA PRO A 25 9.69 -1.41 1.98
C PRO A 25 10.29 -0.04 2.33
N ILE A 26 9.68 0.65 3.30
CA ILE A 26 10.07 2.01 3.72
C ILE A 26 10.64 2.06 5.14
N ASP A 27 11.50 3.03 5.38
CA ASP A 27 12.12 3.28 6.70
C ASP A 27 11.18 4.08 7.63
N MET A 28 11.43 4.06 8.95
CA MET A 28 10.60 4.71 9.97
C MET A 28 10.35 6.20 9.70
N GLN A 29 11.35 6.91 9.15
CA GLN A 29 11.24 8.34 8.86
C GLN A 29 10.24 8.66 7.75
N GLN A 30 10.08 7.74 6.79
CA GLN A 30 9.12 7.86 5.69
C GLN A 30 7.73 7.42 6.14
N ALA A 31 7.67 6.39 7.00
CA ALA A 31 6.45 5.92 7.64
C ALA A 31 5.76 6.97 8.53
N THR A 32 6.48 7.97 9.07
CA THR A 32 5.89 9.04 9.90
C THR A 32 4.97 9.98 9.10
N ASN A 33 5.23 10.16 7.80
CA ASN A 33 4.39 10.97 6.91
C ASN A 33 3.26 10.16 6.27
N LEU A 34 3.27 8.84 6.45
CA LEU A 34 2.28 7.93 5.89
C LEU A 34 1.30 7.49 6.98
N THR A 35 0.03 7.38 6.62
CA THR A 35 -0.97 6.97 7.60
C THR A 35 -0.88 5.47 7.78
N ALA A 36 -0.55 5.01 8.98
CA ALA A 36 -0.59 3.58 9.31
C ALA A 36 -2.03 3.09 9.10
N SER A 37 -2.22 2.30 8.04
CA SER A 37 -3.54 1.81 7.64
C SER A 37 -3.93 0.54 8.37
N GLY A 38 -2.99 -0.11 9.07
CA GLY A 38 -3.27 -1.31 9.85
C GLY A 38 -2.04 -2.21 10.03
N VAL A 39 -2.28 -3.43 10.48
CA VAL A 39 -1.26 -4.46 10.70
C VAL A 39 -1.71 -5.73 10.00
N VAL A 40 -0.85 -6.29 9.15
CA VAL A 40 -1.06 -7.59 8.50
C VAL A 40 -0.17 -8.63 9.14
N SER A 41 -0.72 -9.81 9.37
CA SER A 41 0.01 -10.97 9.87
C SER A 41 0.02 -12.06 8.82
N ALA A 42 1.14 -12.72 8.62
CA ALA A 42 1.19 -13.96 7.86
C ALA A 42 2.04 -15.00 8.58
N GLY A 43 1.84 -16.25 8.22
CA GLY A 43 2.59 -17.35 8.78
C GLY A 43 2.52 -18.57 7.89
N HIS A 44 2.86 -19.72 8.46
CA HIS A 44 2.96 -20.97 7.72
C HIS A 44 3.97 -20.85 6.56
N ALA A 45 5.08 -20.14 6.79
CA ALA A 45 6.17 -20.03 5.83
C ALA A 45 7.34 -20.89 6.30
N THR A 46 7.98 -21.60 5.38
CA THR A 46 9.19 -22.38 5.64
C THR A 46 10.45 -21.54 5.45
N THR A 47 10.36 -20.39 4.77
CA THR A 47 11.47 -19.48 4.49
C THR A 47 11.05 -18.03 4.72
N LEU A 48 12.05 -17.17 5.01
CA LEU A 48 11.80 -15.75 5.24
C LEU A 48 11.22 -15.07 4.00
N SER A 49 11.68 -15.44 2.80
CA SER A 49 11.15 -14.93 1.53
C SER A 49 9.68 -15.31 1.30
N SER A 50 9.28 -16.54 1.66
CA SER A 50 7.87 -16.94 1.56
C SER A 50 7.00 -16.18 2.56
N LEU A 51 7.53 -15.91 3.76
CA LEU A 51 6.86 -15.07 4.73
C LEU A 51 6.69 -13.65 4.16
N GLU A 52 7.78 -13.05 3.66
CA GLU A 52 7.78 -11.72 3.05
C GLU A 52 6.76 -11.60 1.91
N ALA A 53 6.79 -12.53 0.96
CA ALA A 53 5.86 -12.56 -0.16
C ALA A 53 4.40 -12.63 0.30
N LYS A 54 4.11 -13.38 1.36
CA LYS A 54 2.76 -13.43 1.95
C LYS A 54 2.37 -12.12 2.64
N LEU A 55 3.31 -11.45 3.31
CA LEU A 55 3.04 -10.17 3.97
C LEU A 55 2.83 -9.08 2.92
N ALA A 56 3.67 -9.03 1.89
CA ALA A 56 3.55 -8.11 0.75
C ALA A 56 2.21 -8.31 0.03
N ALA A 57 1.87 -9.55 -0.34
CA ALA A 57 0.58 -9.84 -0.98
C ALA A 57 -0.62 -9.44 -0.12
N LYS A 58 -0.53 -9.60 1.21
CA LYS A 58 -1.57 -9.13 2.14
C LYS A 58 -1.60 -7.60 2.24
N ALA A 59 -0.45 -6.94 2.22
CA ALA A 59 -0.38 -5.48 2.22
C ALA A 59 -1.00 -4.89 0.95
N ASP A 60 -0.66 -5.44 -0.22
CA ASP A 60 -1.25 -5.06 -1.51
C ASP A 60 -2.76 -5.31 -1.53
N ALA A 61 -3.22 -6.46 -1.02
CA ALA A 61 -4.65 -6.77 -0.92
C ALA A 61 -5.43 -5.81 0.00
N GLN A 62 -4.76 -5.20 0.98
CA GLN A 62 -5.33 -4.16 1.84
C GLN A 62 -5.23 -2.75 1.20
N GLY A 63 -4.64 -2.64 0.01
CA GLY A 63 -4.40 -1.39 -0.69
C GLY A 63 -3.36 -0.52 0.01
N ALA A 64 -2.35 -1.12 0.62
CA ALA A 64 -1.24 -0.41 1.22
C ALA A 64 -0.26 0.08 0.15
N SER A 65 0.22 1.32 0.28
CA SER A 65 1.28 1.90 -0.57
C SER A 65 2.68 1.52 -0.08
N SER A 66 2.81 1.05 1.17
CA SER A 66 4.07 0.58 1.73
C SER A 66 3.83 -0.37 2.90
N TYR A 67 4.81 -1.23 3.21
CA TYR A 67 4.74 -2.12 4.37
C TYR A 67 6.08 -2.17 5.10
N ARG A 68 6.01 -2.49 6.40
CA ARG A 68 7.20 -2.65 7.25
C ARG A 68 7.03 -3.82 8.19
N ILE A 69 7.92 -4.80 8.09
CA ILE A 69 7.93 -5.98 8.95
C ILE A 69 8.41 -5.56 10.34
N ILE A 70 7.59 -5.82 11.36
CA ILE A 70 7.90 -5.52 12.76
C ILE A 70 8.24 -6.78 13.56
N SER A 71 7.86 -7.95 13.04
CA SER A 71 8.22 -9.23 13.63
C SER A 71 8.28 -10.29 12.54
N ALA A 72 9.32 -11.13 12.58
CA ALA A 72 9.45 -12.32 11.76
C ALA A 72 10.22 -13.38 12.55
N GLY A 73 9.62 -14.54 12.79
CA GLY A 73 10.24 -15.61 13.56
C GLY A 73 9.34 -16.84 13.71
N GLY A 74 9.95 -17.95 14.14
CA GLY A 74 9.23 -19.20 14.42
C GLY A 74 10.18 -20.39 14.50
N ASN A 75 9.83 -21.38 15.34
CA ASN A 75 10.70 -22.52 15.64
C ASN A 75 10.64 -23.64 14.57
N ASN A 76 9.54 -23.71 13.81
CA ASN A 76 9.31 -24.75 12.78
C ASN A 76 8.56 -24.21 11.56
N MET A 77 7.68 -23.22 11.77
CA MET A 77 7.08 -22.41 10.73
C MET A 77 7.26 -20.94 11.08
N LEU A 78 7.78 -20.19 10.13
CA LEU A 78 7.96 -18.76 10.23
C LEU A 78 6.61 -18.06 10.18
N SER A 79 6.46 -17.14 11.11
CA SER A 79 5.31 -16.26 11.27
C SER A 79 5.81 -14.83 11.45
N GLY A 80 5.04 -13.86 11.01
CA GLY A 80 5.45 -12.48 11.10
C GLY A 80 4.29 -11.52 10.95
N THR A 81 4.53 -10.30 11.40
CA THR A 81 3.62 -9.17 11.32
C THR A 81 4.32 -8.00 10.64
N ALA A 82 3.60 -7.33 9.75
CA ALA A 82 3.99 -6.07 9.16
C ALA A 82 2.93 -5.02 9.44
N VAL A 83 3.39 -3.80 9.73
CA VAL A 83 2.54 -2.62 9.68
C VAL A 83 2.43 -2.19 8.22
N ILE A 84 1.22 -1.84 7.80
CA ILE A 84 0.94 -1.36 6.45
C ILE A 84 0.59 0.12 6.49
N TYR A 85 1.00 0.83 5.45
CA TYR A 85 0.87 2.27 5.32
C TYR A 85 0.14 2.60 4.02
N LYS A 86 -0.70 3.63 4.05
CA LYS A 86 -1.36 4.19 2.87
C LYS A 86 -0.74 5.52 2.48
#